data_AF-A0A0K2ARE8-F1
#
_entry.id   AF-A0A0K2ARE8-F1
#
_cell.length_a   1.000
_cell.length_b   1.000
_cell.length_c   1.000
_cell.angle_alpha   90.00
_cell.angle_beta   90.00
_cell.angle_gamma   90.00
#
_symmetry.space_group_name_H-M   'P 1'
#
loop_
_entity.id
_entity.type
_entity.pdbx_description
1 polymer ?
#
loop_
_entity_poly.entity_id
_entity_poly.type
_entity_poly.pdbx_seq_one_letter_code
_entity_poly.pdbx_strand_id
1 'polypeptide(L)'
;MNARTTASRPRRLRRAAVLLGAVPLFLSVAPAQALVGPPSTDAGLGFTARLVVGDHQRGCSGSLVSPEWVLTTASCFAENPAADLSVPAGAPRLKTVATVGGVQRAVLELRPHGERDLVLARLAQPVRGVTPVALATAAPAAGQDLTVAGHGRTATDWVPLDRHTGTFAVTAVDGADLTLSGKDGASVCQGDAGGPVLRTVDGRPALVAVSSRSNQVGCFGVDSAEGASAAAVAARVDDVRDWVTRNAVRTPAADFDGDGRGDVGVLYDYGQGTDGTHRTALWTLTSNGAGFGSPVRVWDSATGGSWNWSRSKAFTGDFDGDGDGDVGVLYDYGRQSDGTNRTALWTLTSGGTGFGKPVKVWDSAGSISWEWSRSKVVTGDFDGDGRDDVGVLYGNGAGSDGAHRTALWTLTSSGTGFGKPVKVWDSAGSISWDWERSKVTSGDFDGDGRGDVGVLYGNGQGADGANRTALWTLTSNGAGFGAPVRRWDSTGSISWDWERSKVTSGDFDGDGRGDVGVLYGNGQGADGANRTALWTLTSNGAGFGAPVRRWDSTGSISWDWERSKVTSGDFDGDGRTDVGVLYDNGQGTDGAHRTALWTLTSNGAGFGAPVRRWDSAASGSWTWSRSELT
;
A
#
# COMPACT_ATOMS: atom_id res chain seq x y z
N MET A 1 15.29 -42.64 -77.08
CA MET A 1 16.41 -43.60 -77.09
C MET A 1 17.72 -42.85 -77.31
N ASN A 2 18.91 -43.26 -76.87
CA ASN A 2 19.33 -44.26 -75.86
C ASN A 2 20.84 -44.03 -75.53
N ALA A 3 21.47 -44.60 -74.50
CA ALA A 3 21.05 -44.85 -73.11
C ALA A 3 22.19 -45.53 -72.30
N ARG A 4 22.60 -44.93 -71.16
CA ARG A 4 23.30 -45.55 -69.99
C ARG A 4 24.76 -46.05 -70.16
N THR A 5 25.50 -45.98 -69.04
CA THR A 5 26.41 -46.99 -68.42
C THR A 5 27.00 -46.40 -67.11
N THR A 6 27.62 -47.14 -66.17
CA THR A 6 26.96 -48.06 -65.21
C THR A 6 27.66 -48.02 -63.82
N ALA A 7 27.27 -48.89 -62.87
CA ALA A 7 27.60 -48.85 -61.43
C ALA A 7 28.84 -49.64 -60.96
N SER A 8 29.29 -49.40 -59.70
CA SER A 8 29.29 -50.41 -58.61
C SER A 8 29.79 -49.89 -57.23
N ARG A 9 29.43 -50.62 -56.16
CA ARG A 9 29.83 -50.48 -54.72
C ARG A 9 31.09 -51.35 -54.43
N PRO A 10 31.79 -51.35 -53.25
CA PRO A 10 31.35 -50.94 -51.90
C PRO A 10 32.37 -50.18 -50.98
N ARG A 11 31.96 -49.97 -49.70
CA ARG A 11 32.61 -49.23 -48.60
C ARG A 11 34.05 -49.65 -48.23
N ARG A 12 34.90 -48.68 -47.87
CA ARG A 12 35.72 -48.64 -46.61
C ARG A 12 36.38 -47.26 -46.39
N LEU A 13 36.85 -47.00 -45.15
CA LEU A 13 37.32 -45.70 -44.64
C LEU A 13 38.55 -45.12 -45.38
N ARG A 14 38.73 -43.79 -45.34
CA ARG A 14 40.06 -43.13 -45.37
C ARG A 14 40.05 -41.69 -44.84
N ARG A 15 41.20 -41.26 -44.30
CA ARG A 15 41.55 -39.89 -43.87
C ARG A 15 42.07 -39.08 -45.07
N ALA A 16 41.82 -37.77 -45.08
CA ALA A 16 42.60 -36.72 -45.76
C ALA A 16 42.22 -35.38 -45.09
N ALA A 17 43.14 -34.60 -44.50
CA ALA A 17 44.14 -33.75 -45.17
C ALA A 17 43.49 -32.61 -45.98
N VAL A 18 43.35 -31.44 -45.33
CA VAL A 18 42.86 -30.20 -45.95
C VAL A 18 44.06 -29.35 -46.36
N LEU A 19 44.07 -28.91 -47.62
CA LEU A 19 45.10 -28.06 -48.22
C LEU A 19 44.64 -26.59 -48.24
N LEU A 20 45.61 -25.68 -48.09
CA LEU A 20 45.37 -24.23 -48.02
C LEU A 20 44.87 -23.68 -49.37
N GLY A 21 43.89 -22.77 -49.29
CA GLY A 21 43.58 -21.80 -50.34
C GLY A 21 43.54 -20.40 -49.72
N ALA A 22 44.37 -19.48 -50.21
CA ALA A 22 44.40 -18.11 -49.73
C ALA A 22 43.22 -17.30 -50.30
N VAL A 23 42.51 -16.58 -49.44
CA VAL A 23 41.43 -15.65 -49.80
C VAL A 23 41.85 -14.25 -49.37
N PRO A 24 41.67 -13.20 -50.19
CA PRO A 24 42.03 -11.84 -49.82
C PRO A 24 41.16 -11.36 -48.64
N LEU A 25 41.83 -10.92 -47.57
CA LEU A 25 41.18 -10.39 -46.38
C LEU A 25 40.65 -8.98 -46.66
N PHE A 26 39.42 -8.88 -47.17
CA PHE A 26 38.67 -7.63 -47.10
C PHE A 26 38.36 -7.32 -45.64
N LEU A 27 39.15 -6.44 -45.04
CA LEU A 27 38.83 -5.81 -43.76
C LEU A 27 37.63 -4.88 -43.98
N SER A 28 36.42 -5.44 -43.84
CA SER A 28 35.23 -4.64 -43.59
C SER A 28 35.41 -3.95 -42.24
N VAL A 29 35.82 -2.68 -42.27
CA VAL A 29 35.67 -1.80 -41.11
C VAL A 29 34.16 -1.66 -40.89
N ALA A 30 33.62 -2.43 -39.95
CA ALA A 30 32.29 -2.15 -39.43
C ALA A 30 32.32 -0.72 -38.86
N PRO A 31 31.32 0.13 -39.15
CA PRO A 31 31.22 1.40 -38.45
C PRO A 31 31.15 1.10 -36.95
N ALA A 32 31.91 1.84 -36.14
CA ALA A 32 31.83 1.72 -34.69
C ALA A 32 30.39 2.02 -34.27
N GLN A 33 29.66 0.99 -33.83
CA GLN A 33 28.32 1.18 -33.27
C GLN A 33 28.50 1.77 -31.87
N ALA A 34 28.39 3.09 -31.78
CA ALA A 34 28.28 3.80 -30.51
C ALA A 34 27.00 3.36 -29.79
N LEU A 35 27.03 3.22 -28.46
CA LEU A 35 25.86 2.75 -27.71
C LEU A 35 24.84 3.88 -27.50
N VAL A 36 23.98 4.03 -28.51
CA VAL A 36 22.57 4.36 -28.28
C VAL A 36 21.87 3.04 -27.96
N GLY A 37 21.37 2.87 -26.74
CA GLY A 37 20.48 1.75 -26.44
C GLY A 37 19.20 1.89 -27.27
N PRO A 38 18.68 0.83 -27.92
CA PRO A 38 17.40 0.90 -28.59
C PRO A 38 16.28 1.17 -27.57
N PRO A 39 15.13 1.72 -28.00
CA PRO A 39 13.92 1.80 -27.17
C PRO A 39 13.63 0.48 -26.46
N SER A 40 13.70 0.51 -25.13
CA SER A 40 13.41 -0.62 -24.27
C SER A 40 11.90 -0.73 -24.12
N THR A 41 11.29 -1.69 -24.82
CA THR A 41 9.89 -2.08 -24.63
C THR A 41 9.72 -3.12 -23.51
N ASP A 42 10.72 -3.28 -22.63
CA ASP A 42 10.67 -4.24 -21.53
C ASP A 42 9.58 -3.85 -20.51
N ALA A 43 8.53 -4.65 -20.42
CA ALA A 43 7.45 -4.45 -19.46
C ALA A 43 7.95 -4.55 -18.00
N GLY A 44 9.01 -5.33 -17.75
CA GLY A 44 9.64 -5.50 -16.44
C GLY A 44 10.34 -4.25 -15.89
N LEU A 45 10.44 -3.18 -16.68
CA LEU A 45 11.01 -1.88 -16.28
C LEU A 45 9.98 -0.74 -16.25
N GLY A 46 8.68 -1.05 -16.27
CA GLY A 46 7.57 -0.08 -16.36
C GLY A 46 7.53 0.98 -15.25
N PHE A 47 8.16 0.70 -14.10
CA PHE A 47 8.36 1.64 -12.98
C PHE A 47 9.30 2.80 -13.30
N THR A 48 10.06 2.74 -14.40
CA THR A 48 10.95 3.84 -14.79
C THR A 48 10.10 5.04 -15.20
N ALA A 49 10.28 6.14 -14.48
CA ALA A 49 9.52 7.36 -14.65
C ALA A 49 10.26 8.36 -15.55
N ARG A 50 9.50 9.17 -16.29
CA ARG A 50 9.97 10.40 -16.94
C ARG A 50 9.35 11.61 -16.24
N LEU A 51 10.17 12.50 -15.70
CA LEU A 51 9.75 13.73 -15.04
C LEU A 51 9.97 14.95 -15.93
N VAL A 52 8.96 15.82 -16.01
CA VAL A 52 9.05 17.15 -16.60
C VAL A 52 8.82 18.17 -15.49
N VAL A 53 9.84 18.96 -15.17
CA VAL A 53 9.83 19.97 -14.11
C VAL A 53 9.69 21.36 -14.74
N GLY A 54 8.67 22.10 -14.29
CA GLY A 54 8.29 23.40 -14.83
C GLY A 54 7.71 23.29 -16.25
N ASP A 55 7.68 24.42 -16.96
CA ASP A 55 7.35 24.45 -18.39
C ASP A 55 8.57 23.98 -19.21
N HIS A 56 8.82 22.66 -19.16
CA HIS A 56 9.95 21.98 -19.80
C HIS A 56 11.34 22.49 -19.39
N GLN A 57 11.47 23.13 -18.22
CA GLN A 57 12.72 23.74 -17.73
C GLN A 57 13.78 22.69 -17.36
N ARG A 58 13.36 21.51 -16.89
CA ARG A 58 14.24 20.37 -16.66
C ARG A 58 13.50 19.07 -17.01
N GLY A 59 14.18 18.19 -17.75
CA GLY A 59 13.78 16.79 -17.89
C GLY A 59 14.59 15.95 -16.90
N CYS A 60 13.96 14.96 -16.29
CA CYS A 60 14.58 13.98 -15.41
C CYS A 60 13.94 12.60 -15.59
N SER A 61 14.54 11.60 -14.96
CA SER A 61 14.02 10.24 -14.84
C SER A 61 13.65 9.95 -13.38
N GLY A 62 13.10 8.77 -13.09
CA GLY A 62 12.71 8.36 -11.74
C GLY A 62 12.44 6.86 -11.67
N SER A 63 12.15 6.37 -10.46
CA SER A 63 11.74 4.98 -10.21
C SER A 63 10.50 4.95 -9.31
N LEU A 64 9.39 4.35 -9.76
CA LEU A 64 8.24 4.08 -8.90
C LEU A 64 8.65 3.07 -7.82
N VAL A 65 8.62 3.45 -6.55
CA VAL A 65 9.02 2.63 -5.38
C VAL A 65 7.86 2.26 -4.46
N SER A 66 6.75 2.97 -4.58
CA SER A 66 5.41 2.65 -4.06
C SER A 66 4.39 3.17 -5.10
N PRO A 67 3.13 2.67 -5.15
CA PRO A 67 2.17 3.02 -6.22
C PRO A 67 2.01 4.52 -6.49
N GLU A 68 2.20 5.38 -5.49
CA GLU A 68 2.14 6.85 -5.64
C GLU A 68 3.48 7.57 -5.44
N TRP A 69 4.60 6.85 -5.22
CA TRP A 69 5.88 7.49 -4.88
C TRP A 69 6.96 7.16 -5.89
N VAL A 70 7.53 8.21 -6.49
CA VAL A 70 8.69 8.11 -7.38
C VAL A 70 9.95 8.57 -6.66
N LEU A 71 10.93 7.67 -6.52
CA LEU A 71 12.27 8.03 -6.09
C LEU A 71 13.06 8.60 -7.27
N THR A 72 13.64 9.78 -7.08
CA THR A 72 14.46 10.50 -8.07
C THR A 72 15.53 11.31 -7.34
N THR A 73 16.20 12.24 -8.03
CA THR A 73 17.29 13.05 -7.47
C THR A 73 16.83 14.43 -7.01
N ALA A 74 17.38 14.92 -5.90
CA ALA A 74 17.09 16.27 -5.40
C ALA A 74 17.57 17.35 -6.41
N SER A 75 18.65 17.06 -7.14
CA SER A 75 19.18 17.85 -8.24
C SER A 75 18.17 18.10 -9.38
N CYS A 76 17.08 17.33 -9.50
CA CYS A 76 15.98 17.64 -10.43
C CYS A 76 15.14 18.85 -10.02
N PHE A 77 15.08 19.16 -8.71
CA PHE A 77 14.23 20.21 -8.15
C PHE A 77 15.01 21.39 -7.56
N ALA A 78 16.30 21.20 -7.24
CA ALA A 78 17.18 22.27 -6.79
C ALA A 78 17.30 23.40 -7.83
N GLU A 79 17.32 24.66 -7.37
CA GLU A 79 17.38 25.84 -8.24
C GLU A 79 18.67 25.86 -9.07
N ASN A 80 19.82 25.59 -8.44
CA ASN A 80 21.11 25.42 -9.11
C ASN A 80 21.85 24.18 -8.57
N PRO A 81 21.62 22.98 -9.14
CA PRO A 81 22.18 21.72 -8.65
C PRO A 81 23.71 21.63 -8.75
N ALA A 82 24.37 22.56 -9.46
CA ALA A 82 25.83 22.66 -9.50
C ALA A 82 26.42 23.44 -8.31
N ALA A 83 25.58 24.12 -7.53
CA ALA A 83 25.98 24.93 -6.37
C ALA A 83 25.39 24.41 -5.05
N ASP A 84 24.13 23.96 -5.07
CA ASP A 84 23.42 23.43 -3.91
C ASP A 84 22.37 22.40 -4.35
N LEU A 85 22.22 21.34 -3.56
CA LEU A 85 21.22 20.27 -3.73
C LEU A 85 20.03 20.41 -2.78
N SER A 86 19.99 21.46 -1.96
CA SER A 86 18.87 21.69 -1.05
C SER A 86 17.55 21.88 -1.80
N VAL A 87 16.52 21.18 -1.31
CA VAL A 87 15.14 21.20 -1.82
C VAL A 87 14.24 21.27 -0.59
N PRO A 88 13.30 22.23 -0.50
CA PRO A 88 12.31 22.24 0.57
C PRO A 88 11.38 21.03 0.49
N ALA A 89 10.98 20.48 1.64
CA ALA A 89 9.89 19.51 1.69
C ALA A 89 8.53 20.18 1.41
N GLY A 90 7.57 19.39 0.93
CA GLY A 90 6.24 19.88 0.53
C GLY A 90 6.12 20.07 -0.98
N ALA A 91 5.19 20.93 -1.43
CA ALA A 91 4.87 21.05 -2.85
C ALA A 91 6.06 21.52 -3.71
N PRO A 92 6.28 20.94 -4.91
CA PRO A 92 7.37 21.34 -5.78
C PRO A 92 7.18 22.80 -6.25
N ARG A 93 8.23 23.63 -6.09
CA ARG A 93 8.25 25.06 -6.51
C ARG A 93 7.81 25.27 -7.96
N LEU A 94 8.07 24.30 -8.82
CA LEU A 94 7.69 24.28 -10.23
C LEU A 94 6.71 23.13 -10.45
N LYS A 95 5.60 23.40 -11.16
CA LYS A 95 4.65 22.38 -11.57
C LYS A 95 5.41 21.23 -12.24
N THR A 96 5.26 20.03 -11.71
CA THR A 96 5.99 18.85 -12.19
C THR A 96 5.01 17.76 -12.58
N VAL A 97 5.30 17.08 -13.70
CA VAL A 97 4.52 15.93 -14.18
C VAL A 97 5.46 14.73 -14.31
N ALA A 98 5.12 13.64 -13.63
CA ALA A 98 5.73 12.33 -13.84
C ALA A 98 4.91 11.53 -14.85
N THR A 99 5.59 10.79 -15.72
CA THR A 99 5.00 9.79 -16.61
C THR A 99 5.56 8.42 -16.23
N VAL A 100 4.69 7.47 -15.84
CA VAL A 100 5.07 6.12 -15.39
C VAL A 100 4.11 5.12 -16.01
N GLY A 101 4.59 4.02 -16.59
CA GLY A 101 3.74 3.07 -17.32
C GLY A 101 2.90 3.68 -18.47
N GLY A 102 3.28 4.86 -18.98
CA GLY A 102 2.50 5.63 -19.95
C GLY A 102 1.41 6.55 -19.33
N VAL A 103 1.17 6.47 -18.03
CA VAL A 103 0.21 7.31 -17.29
C VAL A 103 0.90 8.58 -16.80
N GLN A 104 0.25 9.74 -16.98
CA GLN A 104 0.73 11.02 -16.42
C GLN A 104 0.08 11.32 -15.07
N ARG A 105 0.89 11.81 -14.13
CA ARG A 105 0.49 12.28 -12.80
C ARG A 105 1.20 13.60 -12.50
N ALA A 106 0.50 14.55 -11.89
CA ALA A 106 1.18 15.68 -11.27
C ALA A 106 1.97 15.19 -10.04
N VAL A 107 3.10 15.83 -9.73
CA VAL A 107 3.77 15.66 -8.44
C VAL A 107 3.22 16.71 -7.49
N LEU A 108 2.64 16.27 -6.37
CA LEU A 108 2.06 17.16 -5.35
C LEU A 108 3.02 17.48 -4.21
N GLU A 109 3.99 16.61 -3.94
CA GLU A 109 4.82 16.69 -2.75
C GLU A 109 6.22 16.14 -3.00
N LEU A 110 7.21 16.74 -2.34
CA LEU A 110 8.60 16.30 -2.27
C LEU A 110 8.98 15.99 -0.81
N ARG A 111 9.54 14.80 -0.57
CA ARG A 111 10.21 14.41 0.67
C ARG A 111 11.71 14.23 0.35
N PRO A 112 12.58 15.23 0.60
CA PRO A 112 14.01 15.16 0.31
C PRO A 112 14.77 14.36 1.38
N HIS A 113 15.83 13.64 0.98
CA HIS A 113 16.69 12.93 1.95
C HIS A 113 17.60 13.90 2.75
N GLY A 114 17.90 15.08 2.20
CA GLY A 114 18.73 16.11 2.84
C GLY A 114 20.24 15.86 2.83
N GLU A 115 20.68 14.61 3.02
CA GLU A 115 22.12 14.24 3.02
C GLU A 115 22.61 13.62 1.69
N ARG A 116 21.70 13.22 0.80
CA ARG A 116 22.01 12.58 -0.49
C ARG A 116 21.26 13.29 -1.61
N ASP A 117 21.74 13.09 -2.85
CA ASP A 117 21.02 13.53 -4.06
C ASP A 117 19.79 12.63 -4.34
N LEU A 118 18.85 12.59 -3.38
CA LEU A 118 17.65 11.75 -3.38
C LEU A 118 16.44 12.54 -2.89
N VAL A 119 15.32 12.37 -3.57
CA VAL A 119 14.01 12.91 -3.19
C VAL A 119 12.92 11.92 -3.61
N LEU A 120 11.96 11.71 -2.71
CA LEU A 120 10.71 11.04 -3.03
C LEU A 120 9.69 12.08 -3.50
N ALA A 121 9.02 11.79 -4.61
CA ALA A 121 8.01 12.64 -5.23
C ALA A 121 6.64 11.94 -5.18
N ARG A 122 5.68 12.48 -4.41
CA ARG A 122 4.30 11.96 -4.34
C ARG A 122 3.53 12.36 -5.59
N LEU A 123 2.95 11.37 -6.23
CA LEU A 123 2.07 11.51 -7.38
C LEU A 123 0.67 11.88 -6.88
N ALA A 124 -0.05 12.69 -7.66
CA ALA A 124 -1.40 13.14 -7.31
C ALA A 124 -2.45 12.03 -7.21
N GLN A 125 -2.15 10.85 -7.78
CA GLN A 125 -2.92 9.63 -7.73
C GLN A 125 -1.96 8.46 -7.98
N PRO A 126 -2.18 7.26 -7.42
CA PRO A 126 -1.34 6.11 -7.71
C PRO A 126 -1.30 5.71 -9.20
N VAL A 127 -0.25 4.99 -9.56
CA VAL A 127 0.00 4.37 -10.87
C VAL A 127 -0.13 2.86 -10.71
N ARG A 128 -1.24 2.32 -11.21
CA ARG A 128 -1.59 0.89 -11.11
C ARG A 128 -1.22 0.12 -12.37
N GLY A 129 -1.15 -1.21 -12.25
CA GLY A 129 -0.67 -2.09 -13.33
C GLY A 129 0.84 -1.99 -13.61
N VAL A 130 1.58 -1.25 -12.78
CA VAL A 130 3.04 -1.12 -12.80
C VAL A 130 3.56 -1.55 -11.43
N THR A 131 4.21 -2.70 -11.36
CA THR A 131 4.85 -3.14 -10.10
C THR A 131 5.98 -2.16 -9.74
N PRO A 132 5.95 -1.53 -8.55
CA PRO A 132 7.06 -0.70 -8.08
C PRO A 132 8.36 -1.51 -7.93
N VAL A 133 9.52 -0.86 -8.09
CA VAL A 133 10.81 -1.53 -7.97
C VAL A 133 11.23 -1.63 -6.50
N ALA A 134 11.46 -2.85 -6.04
CA ALA A 134 12.02 -3.11 -4.71
C ALA A 134 13.46 -2.59 -4.62
N LEU A 135 13.79 -1.93 -3.50
CA LEU A 135 15.16 -1.52 -3.20
C LEU A 135 16.03 -2.75 -2.89
N ALA A 136 17.26 -2.75 -3.42
CA ALA A 136 18.23 -3.78 -3.14
C ALA A 136 18.62 -3.79 -1.65
N THR A 137 18.74 -4.98 -1.06
CA THR A 137 19.10 -5.16 0.36
C THR A 137 20.59 -5.37 0.61
N ALA A 138 21.36 -5.60 -0.46
CA ALA A 138 22.78 -5.88 -0.42
C ALA A 138 23.58 -4.83 -1.20
N ALA A 139 24.58 -4.25 -0.55
CA ALA A 139 25.48 -3.28 -1.15
C ALA A 139 26.08 -3.77 -2.49
N PRO A 140 26.27 -2.86 -3.47
CA PRO A 140 27.00 -3.17 -4.69
C PRO A 140 28.50 -3.34 -4.43
N ALA A 141 29.19 -4.03 -5.34
CA ALA A 141 30.63 -4.23 -5.28
C ALA A 141 31.33 -3.70 -6.54
N ALA A 142 32.58 -3.25 -6.40
CA ALA A 142 33.39 -2.88 -7.56
C ALA A 142 33.60 -4.08 -8.50
N GLY A 143 33.55 -3.83 -9.81
CA GLY A 143 33.56 -4.85 -10.87
C GLY A 143 32.20 -5.48 -11.16
N GLN A 144 31.15 -5.15 -10.40
CA GLN A 144 29.78 -5.59 -10.69
C GLN A 144 29.21 -4.84 -11.90
N ASP A 145 28.50 -5.56 -12.78
CA ASP A 145 27.70 -4.96 -13.84
C ASP A 145 26.28 -4.66 -13.36
N LEU A 146 25.79 -3.47 -13.71
CA LEU A 146 24.46 -2.96 -13.41
C LEU A 146 23.79 -2.44 -14.69
N THR A 147 22.47 -2.53 -14.75
CA THR A 147 21.67 -1.94 -15.84
C THR A 147 21.17 -0.58 -15.41
N VAL A 148 21.50 0.48 -16.15
CA VAL A 148 20.89 1.80 -15.98
C VAL A 148 19.73 1.93 -16.96
N ALA A 149 18.62 2.54 -16.55
CA ALA A 149 17.52 2.92 -17.43
C ALA A 149 17.11 4.39 -17.22
N GLY A 150 16.59 5.03 -18.26
CA GLY A 150 16.18 6.44 -18.20
C GLY A 150 15.45 6.92 -19.45
N HIS A 151 15.10 8.20 -19.43
CA HIS A 151 14.45 8.96 -20.51
C HIS A 151 15.21 10.27 -20.86
N GLY A 152 16.49 10.34 -20.50
CA GLY A 152 17.40 11.41 -20.92
C GLY A 152 17.80 11.33 -22.39
N ARG A 153 18.72 12.20 -22.80
CA ARG A 153 19.23 12.21 -24.18
C ARG A 153 19.92 10.89 -24.55
N THR A 154 19.86 10.51 -25.81
CA THR A 154 20.76 9.51 -26.37
C THR A 154 21.95 10.20 -27.05
N ALA A 155 22.78 9.49 -27.80
CA ALA A 155 23.76 10.11 -28.70
C ALA A 155 23.11 10.77 -29.93
N THR A 156 21.87 10.37 -30.28
CA THR A 156 21.15 10.79 -31.50
C THR A 156 19.92 11.65 -31.25
N ASP A 157 19.32 11.58 -30.05
CA ASP A 157 18.00 12.13 -29.75
C ASP A 157 18.02 13.09 -28.56
N TRP A 158 17.44 14.27 -28.76
CA TRP A 158 17.44 15.37 -27.79
C TRP A 158 16.39 15.23 -26.67
N VAL A 159 15.26 14.57 -26.94
CA VAL A 159 14.23 14.19 -25.96
C VAL A 159 13.56 12.91 -26.47
N PRO A 160 14.09 11.72 -26.17
CA PRO A 160 13.34 10.49 -26.43
C PRO A 160 12.08 10.46 -25.55
N LEU A 161 11.02 9.88 -26.10
CA LEU A 161 9.80 9.56 -25.33
C LEU A 161 9.92 8.17 -24.73
N ASP A 162 10.46 7.23 -25.50
CA ASP A 162 10.75 5.88 -25.05
C ASP A 162 11.89 5.87 -24.02
N ARG A 163 11.91 4.81 -23.21
CA ARG A 163 12.98 4.52 -22.26
C ARG A 163 14.14 3.83 -22.97
N HIS A 164 15.38 4.17 -22.66
CA HIS A 164 16.57 3.41 -23.07
C HIS A 164 17.25 2.73 -21.88
N THR A 165 18.13 1.78 -22.16
CA THR A 165 18.96 1.10 -21.15
C THR A 165 20.42 0.99 -21.59
N GLY A 166 21.32 0.82 -20.62
CA GLY A 166 22.74 0.55 -20.86
C GLY A 166 23.39 -0.20 -19.70
N THR A 167 24.47 -0.93 -19.99
CA THR A 167 25.24 -1.68 -18.98
C THR A 167 26.40 -0.83 -18.47
N PHE A 168 26.57 -0.78 -17.14
CA PHE A 168 27.61 -0.01 -16.47
C PHE A 168 28.36 -0.89 -15.47
N ALA A 169 29.69 -0.80 -15.48
CA ALA A 169 30.54 -1.39 -14.45
C ALA A 169 30.63 -0.45 -13.24
N VAL A 170 30.44 -0.97 -12.03
CA VAL A 170 30.79 -0.26 -10.79
C VAL A 170 32.32 -0.18 -10.70
N THR A 171 32.88 1.02 -10.74
CA THR A 171 34.33 1.24 -10.63
C THR A 171 34.74 1.58 -9.20
N ALA A 172 33.89 2.24 -8.42
CA ALA A 172 34.11 2.55 -7.01
C ALA A 172 32.78 2.63 -6.24
N VAL A 173 32.86 2.46 -4.92
CA VAL A 173 31.74 2.52 -3.96
C VAL A 173 32.19 3.44 -2.83
N ASP A 174 31.76 4.70 -2.86
CA ASP A 174 32.35 5.79 -2.09
C ASP A 174 31.30 6.39 -1.14
N GLY A 175 31.12 5.74 0.01
CA GLY A 175 30.10 6.14 0.99
C GLY A 175 28.70 6.01 0.39
N ALA A 176 28.00 7.12 0.22
CA ALA A 176 26.65 7.18 -0.35
C ALA A 176 26.61 7.10 -1.89
N ASP A 177 27.74 7.25 -2.59
CA ASP A 177 27.81 7.31 -4.05
C ASP A 177 28.43 6.05 -4.68
N LEU A 178 28.03 5.75 -5.92
CA LEU A 178 28.70 4.80 -6.81
C LEU A 178 29.35 5.54 -7.96
N THR A 179 30.61 5.26 -8.25
CA THR A 179 31.20 5.63 -9.54
C THR A 179 30.98 4.50 -10.53
N LEU A 180 30.37 4.82 -11.66
CA LEU A 180 30.01 3.90 -12.74
C LEU A 180 30.78 4.26 -14.02
N SER A 181 31.18 3.25 -14.79
CA SER A 181 31.68 3.43 -16.16
C SER A 181 30.81 2.66 -17.14
N GLY A 182 30.32 3.34 -18.18
CA GLY A 182 29.54 2.71 -19.23
C GLY A 182 30.35 1.65 -19.99
N LYS A 183 29.70 0.54 -20.33
CA LYS A 183 30.23 -0.51 -21.22
C LYS A 183 29.72 -0.33 -22.63
N ASP A 184 30.52 -0.78 -23.60
CA ASP A 184 30.19 -0.81 -25.03
C ASP A 184 29.79 0.54 -25.66
N GLY A 185 30.00 1.65 -24.92
CA GLY A 185 29.62 3.02 -25.29
C GLY A 185 28.43 3.60 -24.52
N ALA A 186 27.87 2.87 -23.54
CA ALA A 186 26.74 3.32 -22.72
C ALA A 186 27.07 4.63 -21.99
N SER A 187 26.10 5.54 -21.91
CA SER A 187 26.29 6.87 -21.31
C SER A 187 25.06 7.28 -20.52
N VAL A 188 25.25 7.97 -19.39
CA VAL A 188 24.19 8.64 -18.64
C VAL A 188 24.17 10.09 -19.11
N CYS A 189 23.04 10.58 -19.61
CA CYS A 189 22.94 11.88 -20.27
C CYS A 189 21.96 12.84 -19.56
N GLN A 190 21.90 14.10 -20.01
CA GLN A 190 20.92 15.07 -19.47
C GLN A 190 19.50 14.51 -19.60
N GLY A 191 18.81 14.40 -18.45
CA GLY A 191 17.48 13.78 -18.32
C GLY A 191 17.48 12.34 -17.77
N ASP A 192 18.63 11.65 -17.73
CA ASP A 192 18.76 10.36 -17.03
C ASP A 192 18.97 10.51 -15.53
N ALA A 193 19.23 11.72 -15.03
CA ALA A 193 19.25 12.02 -13.61
C ALA A 193 17.92 11.63 -12.96
N GLY A 194 17.97 10.86 -11.87
CA GLY A 194 16.83 10.19 -11.24
C GLY A 194 16.55 8.77 -11.77
N GLY A 195 17.18 8.33 -12.86
CA GLY A 195 16.91 7.04 -13.49
C GLY A 195 17.45 5.84 -12.69
N PRO A 196 16.74 4.70 -12.67
CA PRO A 196 17.11 3.52 -11.90
C PRO A 196 18.45 2.91 -12.36
N VAL A 197 19.27 2.53 -11.39
CA VAL A 197 20.43 1.64 -11.55
C VAL A 197 20.09 0.30 -10.90
N LEU A 198 20.10 -0.77 -11.69
CA LEU A 198 19.45 -2.05 -11.37
C LEU A 198 20.41 -3.23 -11.36
N ARG A 199 20.15 -4.18 -10.46
CA ARG A 199 20.63 -5.57 -10.51
C ARG A 199 19.44 -6.50 -10.68
N THR A 200 19.59 -7.58 -11.45
CA THR A 200 18.61 -8.67 -11.48
C THR A 200 18.87 -9.65 -10.33
N VAL A 201 17.84 -9.96 -9.55
CA VAL A 201 17.82 -10.97 -8.48
C VAL A 201 16.63 -11.90 -8.76
N ASP A 202 16.88 -13.20 -8.91
CA ASP A 202 15.86 -14.22 -9.21
C ASP A 202 14.90 -13.87 -10.37
N GLY A 203 15.45 -13.21 -11.40
CA GLY A 203 14.72 -12.76 -12.59
C GLY A 203 13.94 -11.45 -12.42
N ARG A 204 13.99 -10.81 -11.24
CA ARG A 204 13.34 -9.52 -10.96
C ARG A 204 14.38 -8.38 -10.83
N PRO A 205 14.07 -7.16 -11.26
CA PRO A 205 14.94 -6.00 -11.01
C PRO A 205 14.87 -5.57 -9.54
N ALA A 206 16.03 -5.19 -8.98
CA ALA A 206 16.16 -4.54 -7.69
C ALA A 206 16.97 -3.25 -7.84
N LEU A 207 16.48 -2.15 -7.23
CA LEU A 207 17.08 -0.82 -7.32
C LEU A 207 18.32 -0.75 -6.43
N VAL A 208 19.50 -0.57 -7.05
CA VAL A 208 20.81 -0.50 -6.38
C VAL A 208 21.22 0.94 -6.12
N ALA A 209 20.93 1.83 -7.07
CA ALA A 209 21.22 3.26 -6.96
C ALA A 209 20.29 4.07 -7.89
N VAL A 210 20.35 5.39 -7.76
CA VAL A 210 19.64 6.37 -8.59
C VAL A 210 20.68 7.23 -9.31
N SER A 211 20.63 7.29 -10.64
CA SER A 211 21.59 8.05 -11.45
C SER A 211 21.57 9.53 -11.09
N SER A 212 22.71 10.15 -10.77
CA SER A 212 22.78 11.56 -10.34
C SER A 212 23.40 12.44 -11.42
N ARG A 213 24.66 12.20 -11.76
CA ARG A 213 25.47 13.10 -12.60
C ARG A 213 26.46 12.31 -13.45
N SER A 214 26.96 12.89 -14.53
CA SER A 214 27.98 12.27 -15.39
C SER A 214 28.82 13.32 -16.10
N ASN A 215 29.89 12.88 -16.74
CA ASN A 215 30.69 13.74 -17.62
C ASN A 215 30.10 13.92 -19.03
N GLN A 216 28.90 13.39 -19.29
CA GLN A 216 28.15 13.52 -20.56
C GLN A 216 28.88 13.03 -21.83
N VAL A 217 29.95 12.25 -21.69
CA VAL A 217 30.67 11.66 -22.83
C VAL A 217 29.71 10.80 -23.65
N GLY A 218 29.70 10.97 -24.97
CA GLY A 218 28.83 10.21 -25.88
C GLY A 218 27.38 10.71 -25.98
N CYS A 219 26.98 11.73 -25.22
CA CYS A 219 25.64 12.30 -25.28
C CYS A 219 25.47 13.28 -26.47
N PHE A 220 24.24 13.42 -26.99
CA PHE A 220 23.93 14.32 -28.10
C PHE A 220 24.42 15.75 -27.85
N GLY A 221 25.22 16.27 -28.78
CA GLY A 221 25.72 17.66 -28.75
C GLY A 221 26.85 17.92 -27.75
N VAL A 222 27.52 16.87 -27.25
CA VAL A 222 28.65 17.00 -26.30
C VAL A 222 29.95 16.52 -26.94
N ASP A 223 30.79 17.47 -27.35
CA ASP A 223 32.15 17.18 -27.82
C ASP A 223 33.01 16.64 -26.68
N SER A 224 33.59 15.45 -26.88
CA SER A 224 34.36 14.72 -25.88
C SER A 224 35.73 14.34 -26.42
N ALA A 225 36.76 14.33 -25.57
CA ALA A 225 38.08 13.86 -25.97
C ALA A 225 38.05 12.37 -26.34
N GLU A 226 38.79 11.99 -27.38
CA GLU A 226 38.92 10.58 -27.79
C GLU A 226 39.49 9.74 -26.64
N GLY A 227 38.85 8.61 -26.34
CA GLY A 227 39.24 7.72 -25.24
C GLY A 227 38.79 8.17 -23.84
N ALA A 228 38.03 9.27 -23.70
CA ALA A 228 37.38 9.60 -22.43
C ALA A 228 36.40 8.50 -22.00
N SER A 229 36.45 8.08 -20.73
CA SER A 229 35.49 7.13 -20.18
C SER A 229 34.13 7.78 -19.95
N ALA A 230 33.04 7.05 -20.25
CA ALA A 230 31.68 7.47 -19.92
C ALA A 230 31.41 7.27 -18.42
N ALA A 231 31.95 8.18 -17.61
CA ALA A 231 31.89 8.13 -16.15
C ALA A 231 30.63 8.81 -15.61
N ALA A 232 29.91 8.10 -14.76
CA ALA A 232 28.70 8.56 -14.09
C ALA A 232 28.78 8.32 -12.58
N VAL A 233 28.00 9.07 -11.82
CA VAL A 233 27.81 8.90 -10.38
C VAL A 233 26.34 8.67 -10.08
N ALA A 234 26.05 7.71 -9.22
CA ALA A 234 24.69 7.35 -8.79
C ALA A 234 24.61 7.27 -7.26
N ALA A 235 23.54 7.80 -6.66
CA ALA A 235 23.32 7.76 -5.23
C ALA A 235 22.78 6.36 -4.82
N ARG A 236 23.46 5.69 -3.90
CA ARG A 236 23.09 4.36 -3.38
C ARG A 236 21.77 4.40 -2.62
N VAL A 237 21.03 3.29 -2.71
CA VAL A 237 19.76 3.12 -1.99
C VAL A 237 19.72 1.90 -1.06
N ASP A 238 20.77 1.09 -1.00
CA ASP A 238 20.75 -0.16 -0.21
C ASP A 238 20.65 0.07 1.31
N ASP A 239 21.13 1.22 1.78
CA ASP A 239 21.13 1.68 3.16
C ASP A 239 20.14 2.83 3.45
N VAL A 240 19.30 3.21 2.46
CA VAL A 240 18.22 4.22 2.63
C VAL A 240 16.82 3.59 2.60
N ARG A 241 16.73 2.25 2.62
CA ARG A 241 15.46 1.50 2.60
C ARG A 241 14.49 2.00 3.66
N ASP A 242 14.95 2.07 4.91
CA ASP A 242 14.11 2.55 6.01
C ASP A 242 13.64 4.00 5.79
N TRP A 243 14.45 4.87 5.19
CA TRP A 243 14.01 6.22 4.84
C TRP A 243 12.93 6.20 3.75
N VAL A 244 13.09 5.38 2.72
CA VAL A 244 12.08 5.22 1.66
C VAL A 244 10.78 4.66 2.22
N THR A 245 10.84 3.53 2.93
CA THR A 245 9.68 2.87 3.53
C THR A 245 8.91 3.83 4.47
N ARG A 246 9.61 4.63 5.28
CA ARG A 246 9.01 5.61 6.21
C ARG A 246 8.52 6.93 5.57
N ASN A 247 8.78 7.17 4.28
CA ASN A 247 8.38 8.40 3.58
C ASN A 247 7.57 8.15 2.31
N ALA A 248 7.51 6.91 1.82
CA ALA A 248 6.75 6.47 0.64
C ALA A 248 5.41 5.81 1.05
N VAL A 249 4.82 6.34 2.14
CA VAL A 249 3.60 5.84 2.78
C VAL A 249 2.44 5.84 1.79
N ARG A 250 1.64 4.77 1.78
CA ARG A 250 0.42 4.67 0.96
C ARG A 250 -0.67 5.56 1.56
N THR A 251 -1.39 6.28 0.70
CA THR A 251 -2.55 7.09 1.06
C THR A 251 -3.54 6.28 1.91
N PRO A 252 -4.07 6.83 3.02
CA PRO A 252 -5.00 6.11 3.89
C PRO A 252 -6.25 5.61 3.14
N ALA A 253 -6.69 4.39 3.46
CA ALA A 253 -7.88 3.76 2.89
C ALA A 253 -9.21 4.55 3.05
N ALA A 254 -9.19 5.59 3.88
CA ALA A 254 -10.30 6.49 4.15
C ALA A 254 -9.96 7.97 3.87
N ASP A 255 -8.98 8.27 3.00
CA ASP A 255 -8.73 9.63 2.49
C ASP A 255 -9.79 9.99 1.44
N PHE A 256 -10.88 10.63 1.82
CA PHE A 256 -12.02 10.82 0.92
C PHE A 256 -11.90 12.04 0.02
N ASP A 257 -11.01 12.99 0.33
CA ASP A 257 -10.79 14.21 -0.46
C ASP A 257 -9.43 14.28 -1.20
N GLY A 258 -8.56 13.30 -0.98
CA GLY A 258 -7.31 13.09 -1.71
C GLY A 258 -6.15 13.97 -1.22
N ASP A 259 -6.25 14.58 -0.04
CA ASP A 259 -5.22 15.47 0.50
C ASP A 259 -3.98 14.71 1.04
N GLY A 260 -4.09 13.39 1.23
CA GLY A 260 -3.08 12.49 1.79
C GLY A 260 -3.37 12.05 3.23
N ARG A 261 -4.49 12.47 3.84
CA ARG A 261 -4.84 12.18 5.24
C ARG A 261 -6.02 11.24 5.35
N GLY A 262 -6.11 10.54 6.47
CA GLY A 262 -7.32 9.82 6.83
C GLY A 262 -8.46 10.77 7.16
N ASP A 263 -9.66 10.45 6.67
CA ASP A 263 -10.91 11.02 7.14
C ASP A 263 -11.64 10.04 8.06
N VAL A 264 -12.83 10.43 8.53
CA VAL A 264 -13.73 9.52 9.25
C VAL A 264 -15.09 9.48 8.56
N GLY A 265 -15.44 8.31 8.04
CA GLY A 265 -16.77 8.04 7.52
C GLY A 265 -17.71 7.56 8.63
N VAL A 266 -18.94 8.06 8.62
CA VAL A 266 -20.00 7.65 9.54
C VAL A 266 -21.30 7.42 8.79
N LEU A 267 -21.67 6.16 8.65
CA LEU A 267 -22.99 5.78 8.18
C LEU A 267 -23.97 5.92 9.37
N TYR A 268 -25.11 6.58 9.18
CA TYR A 268 -26.02 7.00 10.27
C TYR A 268 -27.48 6.61 10.05
N ASP A 269 -28.10 6.00 11.06
CA ASP A 269 -29.47 5.51 11.06
C ASP A 269 -30.50 6.57 11.54
N TYR A 270 -31.38 6.98 10.64
CA TYR A 270 -32.56 7.78 10.99
C TYR A 270 -33.74 6.91 11.45
N GLY A 271 -33.66 5.59 11.25
CA GLY A 271 -34.70 4.62 11.60
C GLY A 271 -35.73 4.46 10.49
N GLN A 272 -36.89 3.89 10.85
CA GLN A 272 -37.99 3.67 9.92
C GLN A 272 -38.92 4.90 9.85
N GLY A 273 -39.15 5.42 8.65
CA GLY A 273 -40.10 6.49 8.37
C GLY A 273 -41.56 6.01 8.44
N THR A 274 -42.50 6.97 8.44
CA THR A 274 -43.95 6.71 8.43
C THR A 274 -44.45 6.02 7.15
N ASP A 275 -43.65 6.07 6.08
CA ASP A 275 -43.83 5.32 4.82
C ASP A 275 -43.33 3.86 4.90
N GLY A 276 -42.81 3.43 6.06
CA GLY A 276 -42.24 2.10 6.29
C GLY A 276 -40.81 1.93 5.73
N THR A 277 -40.22 2.95 5.12
CA THR A 277 -38.86 2.89 4.58
C THR A 277 -37.83 3.13 5.68
N HIS A 278 -36.71 2.41 5.65
CA HIS A 278 -35.58 2.67 6.54
C HIS A 278 -34.67 3.72 5.89
N ARG A 279 -34.26 4.72 6.68
CA ARG A 279 -33.51 5.87 6.20
C ARG A 279 -32.11 5.89 6.82
N THR A 280 -31.10 5.95 5.96
CA THR A 280 -29.69 5.93 6.36
C THR A 280 -28.92 6.93 5.50
N ALA A 281 -27.94 7.63 6.06
CA ALA A 281 -27.09 8.57 5.32
C ALA A 281 -25.61 8.32 5.63
N LEU A 282 -24.74 8.57 4.66
CA LEU A 282 -23.30 8.62 4.87
C LEU A 282 -22.90 10.07 5.16
N TRP A 283 -22.16 10.24 6.25
CA TRP A 283 -21.53 11.49 6.66
C TRP A 283 -20.01 11.32 6.63
N THR A 284 -19.28 12.32 6.18
CA THR A 284 -17.82 12.37 6.28
C THR A 284 -17.39 13.50 7.19
N LEU A 285 -16.32 13.27 7.95
CA LEU A 285 -15.59 14.27 8.71
C LEU A 285 -14.20 14.32 8.09
N THR A 286 -13.93 15.32 7.23
CA THR A 286 -12.62 15.43 6.57
C THR A 286 -11.58 16.05 7.50
N SER A 287 -10.34 15.58 7.45
CA SER A 287 -9.26 16.14 8.26
C SER A 287 -8.73 17.46 7.67
N ASN A 288 -8.02 18.23 8.49
CA ASN A 288 -7.19 19.36 8.05
C ASN A 288 -5.80 19.35 8.71
N GLY A 289 -5.43 18.24 9.31
CA GLY A 289 -4.18 18.07 10.06
C GLY A 289 -4.26 18.50 11.53
N ALA A 290 -5.03 19.53 11.85
CA ALA A 290 -5.21 20.02 13.22
C ALA A 290 -6.50 19.51 13.89
N GLY A 291 -7.43 18.99 13.11
CA GLY A 291 -8.71 18.42 13.54
C GLY A 291 -9.61 18.16 12.33
N PHE A 292 -10.90 17.98 12.57
CA PHE A 292 -11.85 17.65 11.51
C PHE A 292 -12.79 18.81 11.18
N GLY A 293 -13.25 18.84 9.93
CA GLY A 293 -14.37 19.68 9.49
C GLY A 293 -15.68 19.36 10.21
N SER A 294 -16.70 20.20 9.98
CA SER A 294 -18.07 19.84 10.38
C SER A 294 -18.57 18.68 9.50
N PRO A 295 -19.26 17.66 10.05
CA PRO A 295 -19.73 16.53 9.28
C PRO A 295 -20.54 16.96 8.06
N VAL A 296 -20.18 16.43 6.88
CA VAL A 296 -20.87 16.67 5.61
C VAL A 296 -21.64 15.43 5.22
N ARG A 297 -22.94 15.57 4.94
CA ARG A 297 -23.75 14.44 4.43
C ARG A 297 -23.52 14.26 2.94
N VAL A 298 -22.71 13.28 2.58
CA VAL A 298 -22.32 12.98 1.20
C VAL A 298 -23.32 12.08 0.47
N TRP A 299 -24.09 11.25 1.19
CA TRP A 299 -25.15 10.42 0.61
C TRP A 299 -26.35 10.28 1.56
N ASP A 300 -27.55 10.09 1.02
CA ASP A 300 -28.79 9.90 1.78
C ASP A 300 -29.72 8.90 1.04
N SER A 301 -30.14 7.83 1.73
CA SER A 301 -31.06 6.82 1.16
C SER A 301 -32.45 7.39 0.85
N ALA A 302 -32.81 8.57 1.38
CA ALA A 302 -34.03 9.31 1.04
C ALA A 302 -34.33 9.32 -0.47
N THR A 303 -33.30 9.48 -1.29
CA THR A 303 -33.38 9.62 -2.75
C THR A 303 -33.18 8.30 -3.52
N GLY A 304 -32.77 7.22 -2.85
CA GLY A 304 -32.35 5.96 -3.47
C GLY A 304 -33.10 4.70 -3.03
N GLY A 305 -33.89 4.75 -1.95
CA GLY A 305 -34.75 3.64 -1.51
C GLY A 305 -34.85 3.48 0.00
N SER A 306 -35.21 2.26 0.44
CA SER A 306 -35.18 1.87 1.85
C SER A 306 -33.90 1.09 2.14
N TRP A 307 -32.98 1.67 2.90
CA TRP A 307 -31.74 1.03 3.33
C TRP A 307 -31.84 0.72 4.82
N ASN A 308 -31.77 -0.56 5.21
CA ASN A 308 -31.84 -0.92 6.62
C ASN A 308 -30.44 -0.95 7.23
N TRP A 309 -30.23 -0.05 8.19
CA TRP A 309 -29.05 0.02 9.03
C TRP A 309 -28.58 -1.32 9.58
N SER A 310 -29.45 -2.07 10.27
CA SER A 310 -29.09 -3.30 11.00
C SER A 310 -28.70 -4.48 10.09
N ARG A 311 -28.76 -4.25 8.77
CA ARG A 311 -28.42 -5.20 7.71
C ARG A 311 -27.11 -4.84 7.00
N SER A 312 -26.42 -3.81 7.45
CA SER A 312 -25.22 -3.25 6.81
C SER A 312 -23.96 -3.56 7.64
N LYS A 313 -22.88 -4.01 7.00
CA LYS A 313 -21.51 -3.91 7.54
C LYS A 313 -20.76 -2.98 6.61
N ALA A 314 -20.39 -1.81 7.11
CA ALA A 314 -19.70 -0.80 6.33
C ALA A 314 -18.20 -0.80 6.70
N PHE A 315 -17.37 -0.37 5.75
CA PHE A 315 -15.90 -0.41 5.81
C PHE A 315 -15.32 0.46 4.68
N THR A 316 -14.05 0.86 4.80
CA THR A 316 -13.35 1.71 3.83
C THR A 316 -12.25 0.98 3.05
N GLY A 317 -11.86 1.54 1.90
CA GLY A 317 -10.80 1.03 1.03
C GLY A 317 -10.80 1.74 -0.32
N ASP A 318 -9.64 1.89 -0.96
CA ASP A 318 -9.49 2.41 -2.33
C ASP A 318 -9.85 1.29 -3.33
N PHE A 319 -11.16 1.06 -3.54
CA PHE A 319 -11.65 -0.09 -4.31
C PHE A 319 -11.58 0.15 -5.82
N ASP A 320 -11.93 1.35 -6.29
CA ASP A 320 -11.92 1.65 -7.72
C ASP A 320 -10.49 1.76 -8.27
N GLY A 321 -9.56 2.16 -7.41
CA GLY A 321 -8.18 2.38 -7.76
C GLY A 321 -7.98 3.74 -8.43
N ASP A 322 -8.38 4.82 -7.77
CA ASP A 322 -8.00 6.19 -8.13
C ASP A 322 -7.09 6.86 -7.08
N GLY A 323 -7.10 6.39 -5.82
CA GLY A 323 -6.29 6.89 -4.71
C GLY A 323 -7.11 7.55 -3.60
N ASP A 324 -8.38 7.88 -3.86
CA ASP A 324 -9.32 8.33 -2.85
C ASP A 324 -9.96 7.10 -2.17
N GLY A 325 -10.32 7.21 -0.90
CA GLY A 325 -11.00 6.16 -0.16
C GLY A 325 -12.48 6.02 -0.57
N ASP A 326 -12.92 4.78 -0.80
CA ASP A 326 -14.32 4.46 -1.02
C ASP A 326 -14.98 3.92 0.25
N VAL A 327 -16.33 3.89 0.27
CA VAL A 327 -17.11 3.20 1.31
C VAL A 327 -17.79 1.96 0.75
N GLY A 328 -17.43 0.80 1.28
CA GLY A 328 -18.04 -0.49 0.99
C GLY A 328 -19.14 -0.83 1.99
N VAL A 329 -20.20 -1.50 1.55
CA VAL A 329 -21.26 -2.03 2.41
C VAL A 329 -21.65 -3.45 2.02
N LEU A 330 -21.36 -4.40 2.89
CA LEU A 330 -21.89 -5.76 2.80
C LEU A 330 -23.31 -5.77 3.41
N TYR A 331 -24.31 -5.99 2.55
CA TYR A 331 -25.74 -5.83 2.88
C TYR A 331 -26.49 -7.17 2.89
N ASP A 332 -27.19 -7.44 3.98
CA ASP A 332 -28.08 -8.60 4.15
C ASP A 332 -29.42 -8.41 3.41
N TYR A 333 -29.73 -9.31 2.47
CA TYR A 333 -31.07 -9.45 1.91
C TYR A 333 -31.89 -10.53 2.62
N GLY A 334 -31.25 -11.36 3.45
CA GLY A 334 -31.87 -12.34 4.33
C GLY A 334 -32.24 -13.63 3.63
N ARG A 335 -33.01 -14.46 4.34
CA ARG A 335 -33.42 -15.77 3.84
C ARG A 335 -34.47 -15.63 2.73
N GLN A 336 -34.15 -16.16 1.56
CA GLN A 336 -35.02 -16.19 0.39
C GLN A 336 -36.01 -17.36 0.46
N SER A 337 -37.00 -17.38 -0.44
CA SER A 337 -38.06 -18.41 -0.46
C SER A 337 -37.58 -19.82 -0.81
N ASP A 338 -36.41 -19.95 -1.45
CA ASP A 338 -35.73 -21.22 -1.71
C ASP A 338 -34.93 -21.75 -0.49
N GLY A 339 -34.94 -21.00 0.61
CA GLY A 339 -34.25 -21.33 1.85
C GLY A 339 -32.80 -20.88 1.93
N THR A 340 -32.24 -20.29 0.85
CA THR A 340 -30.88 -19.72 0.83
C THR A 340 -30.81 -18.37 1.54
N ASN A 341 -29.63 -17.96 2.01
CA ASN A 341 -29.39 -16.61 2.50
C ASN A 341 -28.75 -15.77 1.38
N ARG A 342 -29.27 -14.57 1.15
CA ARG A 342 -28.76 -13.65 0.13
C ARG A 342 -28.02 -12.47 0.77
N THR A 343 -26.82 -12.22 0.29
CA THR A 343 -25.98 -11.08 0.66
C THR A 343 -25.51 -10.36 -0.61
N ALA A 344 -25.26 -9.06 -0.55
CA ALA A 344 -24.66 -8.30 -1.65
C ALA A 344 -23.58 -7.36 -1.13
N LEU A 345 -22.65 -6.98 -2.00
CA LEU A 345 -21.69 -5.91 -1.75
C LEU A 345 -22.08 -4.69 -2.59
N TRP A 346 -22.05 -3.53 -1.95
CA TRP A 346 -22.22 -2.23 -2.57
C TRP A 346 -20.99 -1.36 -2.31
N THR A 347 -20.65 -0.47 -3.25
CA THR A 347 -19.66 0.59 -3.04
C THR A 347 -20.30 1.96 -3.26
N LEU A 348 -19.83 2.94 -2.50
CA LEU A 348 -19.99 4.36 -2.76
C LEU A 348 -18.59 4.85 -3.06
N THR A 349 -18.30 5.07 -4.35
CA THR A 349 -16.98 5.52 -4.80
C THR A 349 -16.81 7.02 -4.53
N SER A 350 -15.64 7.47 -4.08
CA SER A 350 -15.35 8.91 -3.92
C SER A 350 -14.97 9.57 -5.26
N GLY A 351 -14.27 10.69 -5.21
CA GLY A 351 -13.77 11.47 -6.33
C GLY A 351 -13.31 12.86 -5.87
N GLY A 352 -12.58 12.89 -4.76
CA GLY A 352 -11.94 14.03 -4.09
C GLY A 352 -12.88 15.12 -3.56
N THR A 353 -14.16 15.08 -3.90
CA THR A 353 -15.10 16.21 -3.68
C THR A 353 -16.52 15.78 -3.30
N GLY A 354 -16.75 14.48 -3.19
CA GLY A 354 -18.04 13.88 -2.87
C GLY A 354 -18.18 12.48 -3.44
N PHE A 355 -19.28 11.81 -3.10
CA PHE A 355 -19.47 10.39 -3.38
C PHE A 355 -20.45 10.15 -4.54
N GLY A 356 -20.14 9.13 -5.35
CA GLY A 356 -21.06 8.51 -6.26
C GLY A 356 -22.25 7.86 -5.55
N LYS A 357 -23.35 7.65 -6.30
CA LYS A 357 -24.49 6.86 -5.80
C LYS A 357 -24.03 5.41 -5.51
N PRO A 358 -24.62 4.71 -4.52
CA PRO A 358 -24.30 3.31 -4.27
C PRO A 358 -24.47 2.43 -5.52
N VAL A 359 -23.42 1.69 -5.87
CA VAL A 359 -23.40 0.70 -6.95
C VAL A 359 -23.33 -0.69 -6.35
N LYS A 360 -24.20 -1.61 -6.79
CA LYS A 360 -24.09 -3.02 -6.39
C LYS A 360 -23.03 -3.70 -7.22
N VAL A 361 -21.93 -4.06 -6.59
CA VAL A 361 -20.73 -4.60 -7.23
C VAL A 361 -20.62 -6.13 -7.13
N TRP A 362 -21.34 -6.76 -6.19
CA TRP A 362 -21.52 -8.21 -6.13
C TRP A 362 -22.87 -8.59 -5.49
N ASP A 363 -23.43 -9.74 -5.87
CA ASP A 363 -24.70 -10.29 -5.34
C ASP A 363 -24.59 -11.82 -5.25
N SER A 364 -24.91 -12.39 -4.09
CA SER A 364 -24.83 -13.84 -3.87
C SER A 364 -25.96 -14.63 -4.56
N ALA A 365 -27.01 -13.93 -5.04
CA ALA A 365 -28.16 -14.55 -5.70
C ALA A 365 -27.76 -15.48 -6.85
N GLY A 366 -28.25 -16.72 -6.81
CA GLY A 366 -28.00 -17.73 -7.85
C GLY A 366 -26.55 -18.25 -7.94
N SER A 367 -25.64 -17.77 -7.09
CA SER A 367 -24.22 -18.20 -7.07
C SER A 367 -23.84 -18.92 -5.79
N ILE A 368 -24.16 -18.35 -4.62
CA ILE A 368 -23.84 -18.92 -3.31
C ILE A 368 -24.84 -18.45 -2.24
N SER A 369 -25.29 -19.37 -1.38
CA SER A 369 -26.03 -19.02 -0.16
C SER A 369 -25.04 -18.47 0.87
N TRP A 370 -25.11 -17.17 1.16
CA TRP A 370 -24.18 -16.47 2.05
C TRP A 370 -24.91 -15.92 3.27
N GLU A 371 -24.53 -16.37 4.48
CA GLU A 371 -25.12 -15.91 5.73
C GLU A 371 -24.34 -14.71 6.29
N TRP A 372 -24.84 -13.50 6.00
CA TRP A 372 -24.22 -12.22 6.39
C TRP A 372 -23.83 -12.11 7.87
N SER A 373 -24.62 -12.68 8.78
CA SER A 373 -24.37 -12.62 10.23
C SER A 373 -23.02 -13.26 10.61
N ARG A 374 -22.55 -14.24 9.84
CA ARG A 374 -21.30 -14.97 10.05
C ARG A 374 -20.08 -14.34 9.39
N SER A 375 -20.20 -13.08 8.93
CA SER A 375 -19.14 -12.36 8.20
C SER A 375 -18.45 -11.34 9.10
N LYS A 376 -17.14 -11.46 9.28
CA LYS A 376 -16.25 -10.43 9.86
C LYS A 376 -15.38 -9.91 8.71
N VAL A 377 -15.51 -8.61 8.40
CA VAL A 377 -14.96 -7.99 7.19
C VAL A 377 -13.69 -7.20 7.53
N VAL A 378 -12.73 -7.22 6.61
CA VAL A 378 -11.49 -6.41 6.58
C VAL A 378 -11.19 -6.01 5.14
N THR A 379 -10.34 -5.01 4.95
CA THR A 379 -9.94 -4.49 3.64
C THR A 379 -8.43 -4.29 3.53
N GLY A 380 -7.92 -4.23 2.30
CA GLY A 380 -6.51 -3.97 2.00
C GLY A 380 -6.10 -4.59 0.67
N ASP A 381 -5.00 -4.09 0.09
CA ASP A 381 -4.45 -4.60 -1.18
C ASP A 381 -3.85 -6.00 -1.00
N PHE A 382 -4.69 -7.02 -1.10
CA PHE A 382 -4.29 -8.41 -0.83
C PHE A 382 -3.58 -9.06 -2.03
N ASP A 383 -3.84 -8.63 -3.27
CA ASP A 383 -3.21 -9.20 -4.47
C ASP A 383 -1.95 -8.45 -4.94
N GLY A 384 -1.81 -7.17 -4.57
CA GLY A 384 -0.72 -6.26 -4.95
C GLY A 384 -0.96 -5.50 -6.25
N ASP A 385 -2.22 -5.33 -6.71
CA ASP A 385 -2.55 -4.53 -7.90
C ASP A 385 -2.63 -3.01 -7.65
N GLY A 386 -2.62 -2.60 -6.38
CA GLY A 386 -2.72 -1.21 -5.92
C GLY A 386 -4.14 -0.77 -5.56
N ARG A 387 -5.13 -1.67 -5.53
CA ARG A 387 -6.49 -1.44 -5.02
C ARG A 387 -6.71 -2.22 -3.73
N ASP A 388 -7.64 -1.76 -2.90
CA ASP A 388 -8.07 -2.57 -1.78
C ASP A 388 -9.06 -3.66 -2.20
N ASP A 389 -8.87 -4.84 -1.62
CA ASP A 389 -9.76 -6.00 -1.72
C ASP A 389 -10.66 -6.11 -0.49
N VAL A 390 -11.70 -6.95 -0.57
CA VAL A 390 -12.56 -7.26 0.58
C VAL A 390 -12.28 -8.67 1.10
N GLY A 391 -11.79 -8.75 2.33
CA GLY A 391 -11.53 -9.99 3.06
C GLY A 391 -12.67 -10.29 4.02
N VAL A 392 -13.16 -11.53 4.03
CA VAL A 392 -14.22 -11.97 4.95
C VAL A 392 -13.80 -13.24 5.69
N LEU A 393 -13.52 -13.09 6.99
CA LEU A 393 -13.44 -14.22 7.91
C LEU A 393 -14.86 -14.71 8.18
N TYR A 394 -15.16 -15.95 7.77
CA TYR A 394 -16.51 -16.50 7.72
C TYR A 394 -16.67 -17.75 8.60
N GLY A 395 -17.70 -17.77 9.44
CA GLY A 395 -18.02 -18.89 10.31
C GLY A 395 -18.79 -20.02 9.60
N ASN A 396 -18.12 -21.12 9.28
CA ASN A 396 -18.81 -22.30 8.69
C ASN A 396 -19.62 -23.09 9.74
N GLY A 397 -19.40 -22.85 11.04
CA GLY A 397 -20.09 -23.53 12.14
C GLY A 397 -19.37 -24.81 12.59
N ALA A 398 -20.03 -25.65 13.38
CA ALA A 398 -19.45 -26.92 13.82
C ALA A 398 -19.55 -28.00 12.74
N GLY A 399 -18.45 -28.72 12.51
CA GLY A 399 -18.43 -29.93 11.68
C GLY A 399 -19.09 -31.13 12.36
N SER A 400 -19.26 -32.23 11.61
CA SER A 400 -19.79 -33.50 12.16
C SER A 400 -18.87 -34.16 13.20
N ASP A 401 -17.62 -33.70 13.28
CA ASP A 401 -16.60 -34.03 14.28
C ASP A 401 -16.66 -33.13 15.53
N GLY A 402 -17.59 -32.19 15.59
CA GLY A 402 -17.73 -31.20 16.66
C GLY A 402 -16.71 -30.05 16.61
N ALA A 403 -15.80 -30.03 15.63
CA ALA A 403 -14.81 -28.97 15.50
C ALA A 403 -15.41 -27.72 14.85
N HIS A 404 -15.09 -26.54 15.38
CA HIS A 404 -15.52 -25.27 14.78
C HIS A 404 -14.72 -25.00 13.50
N ARG A 405 -15.42 -24.67 12.43
CA ARG A 405 -14.87 -24.43 11.10
C ARG A 405 -14.99 -22.96 10.74
N THR A 406 -13.87 -22.37 10.33
CA THR A 406 -13.75 -20.97 9.92
C THR A 406 -12.97 -20.93 8.60
N ALA A 407 -13.32 -20.02 7.70
CA ALA A 407 -12.62 -19.82 6.43
C ALA A 407 -12.35 -18.34 6.19
N LEU A 408 -11.28 -18.01 5.47
CA LEU A 408 -11.07 -16.68 4.91
C LEU A 408 -11.46 -16.71 3.43
N TRP A 409 -12.26 -15.74 3.02
CA TRP A 409 -12.64 -15.50 1.63
C TRP A 409 -12.15 -14.13 1.20
N THR A 410 -11.74 -13.99 -0.06
CA THR A 410 -11.49 -12.69 -0.69
C THR A 410 -12.50 -12.44 -1.80
N LEU A 411 -12.89 -11.18 -1.95
CA LEU A 411 -13.46 -10.64 -3.16
C LEU A 411 -12.44 -9.64 -3.68
N THR A 412 -11.79 -9.97 -4.79
CA THR A 412 -10.77 -9.11 -5.41
C THR A 412 -11.43 -8.00 -6.23
N SER A 413 -10.97 -6.76 -6.09
CA SER A 413 -11.50 -5.64 -6.87
C SER A 413 -11.10 -5.74 -8.35
N SER A 414 -11.92 -5.19 -9.24
CA SER A 414 -11.58 -4.95 -10.65
C SER A 414 -11.53 -3.46 -10.99
N GLY A 415 -11.65 -2.60 -9.98
CA GLY A 415 -11.78 -1.15 -10.13
C GLY A 415 -13.16 -0.64 -10.56
N THR A 416 -14.09 -1.54 -10.94
CA THR A 416 -15.48 -1.17 -11.30
C THR A 416 -16.52 -2.17 -10.77
N GLY A 417 -16.06 -3.16 -10.01
CA GLY A 417 -16.83 -4.29 -9.53
C GLY A 417 -15.91 -5.23 -8.75
N PHE A 418 -16.47 -6.36 -8.29
CA PHE A 418 -15.70 -7.35 -7.55
C PHE A 418 -15.78 -8.74 -8.18
N GLY A 419 -14.69 -9.49 -8.07
CA GLY A 419 -14.68 -10.92 -8.33
C GLY A 419 -15.65 -11.68 -7.41
N LYS A 420 -16.08 -12.86 -7.86
CA LYS A 420 -16.82 -13.78 -6.98
C LYS A 420 -15.96 -14.15 -5.77
N PRO A 421 -16.54 -14.38 -4.57
CA PRO A 421 -15.79 -14.82 -3.40
C PRO A 421 -14.95 -16.07 -3.69
N VAL A 422 -13.65 -15.98 -3.42
CA VAL A 422 -12.68 -17.09 -3.49
C VAL A 422 -12.32 -17.49 -2.07
N LYS A 423 -12.43 -18.78 -1.73
CA LYS A 423 -11.95 -19.27 -0.44
C LYS A 423 -10.43 -19.40 -0.51
N VAL A 424 -9.72 -18.52 0.18
CA VAL A 424 -8.26 -18.48 0.23
C VAL A 424 -7.67 -19.30 1.38
N TRP A 425 -8.43 -19.55 2.44
CA TRP A 425 -8.04 -20.41 3.56
C TRP A 425 -9.25 -21.09 4.25
N ASP A 426 -9.03 -22.27 4.86
CA ASP A 426 -10.01 -23.01 5.65
C ASP A 426 -9.34 -23.69 6.87
N SER A 427 -10.01 -23.68 8.03
CA SER A 427 -9.55 -24.36 9.25
C SER A 427 -9.79 -25.88 9.24
N ALA A 428 -10.53 -26.40 8.25
CA ALA A 428 -10.79 -27.83 8.08
C ALA A 428 -9.48 -28.66 8.09
N GLY A 429 -9.43 -29.68 8.96
CA GLY A 429 -8.29 -30.60 9.08
C GLY A 429 -7.02 -30.03 9.73
N SER A 430 -6.93 -28.72 9.98
CA SER A 430 -5.75 -28.08 10.57
C SER A 430 -5.97 -27.62 12.02
N ILE A 431 -7.09 -26.94 12.30
CA ILE A 431 -7.41 -26.41 13.63
C ILE A 431 -8.93 -26.26 13.83
N SER A 432 -9.40 -26.55 15.06
CA SER A 432 -10.76 -26.16 15.48
C SER A 432 -10.71 -24.68 15.86
N TRP A 433 -11.25 -23.81 15.00
CA TRP A 433 -11.21 -22.36 15.18
C TRP A 433 -12.63 -21.83 15.28
N ASP A 434 -12.98 -21.31 16.44
CA ASP A 434 -14.30 -20.74 16.68
C ASP A 434 -14.36 -19.28 16.24
N TRP A 435 -15.04 -19.03 15.11
CA TRP A 435 -15.18 -17.71 14.51
C TRP A 435 -15.67 -16.66 15.51
N GLU A 436 -16.56 -17.02 16.45
CA GLU A 436 -17.12 -16.08 17.43
C GLU A 436 -16.02 -15.42 18.27
N ARG A 437 -15.00 -16.20 18.67
CA ARG A 437 -13.91 -15.83 19.58
C ARG A 437 -12.80 -14.99 18.92
N SER A 438 -13.08 -14.42 17.76
CA SER A 438 -12.13 -13.72 16.89
C SER A 438 -12.51 -12.25 16.70
N LYS A 439 -11.55 -11.33 16.78
CA LYS A 439 -11.63 -9.94 16.30
C LYS A 439 -10.61 -9.77 15.18
N VAL A 440 -11.03 -9.17 14.07
CA VAL A 440 -10.23 -9.07 12.84
C VAL A 440 -9.76 -7.65 12.60
N THR A 441 -8.63 -7.50 11.92
CA THR A 441 -8.04 -6.24 11.47
C THR A 441 -7.11 -6.54 10.29
N SER A 442 -6.61 -5.54 9.57
CA SER A 442 -5.74 -5.73 8.39
C SER A 442 -4.66 -4.65 8.28
N GLY A 443 -3.58 -4.95 7.56
CA GLY A 443 -2.45 -4.05 7.35
C GLY A 443 -1.24 -4.82 6.84
N ASP A 444 -0.23 -4.14 6.31
CA ASP A 444 1.00 -4.77 5.82
C ASP A 444 1.90 -5.17 7.02
N PHE A 445 1.60 -6.31 7.63
CA PHE A 445 2.30 -6.73 8.85
C PHE A 445 3.70 -7.27 8.59
N ASP A 446 4.01 -7.79 7.40
CA ASP A 446 5.33 -8.35 7.09
C ASP A 446 6.28 -7.36 6.37
N GLY A 447 5.74 -6.34 5.71
CA GLY A 447 6.45 -5.29 4.98
C GLY A 447 6.71 -5.62 3.51
N ASP A 448 5.92 -6.51 2.89
CA ASP A 448 6.03 -6.85 1.46
C ASP A 448 5.29 -5.89 0.52
N GLY A 449 4.50 -4.97 1.07
CA GLY A 449 3.68 -3.99 0.35
C GLY A 449 2.20 -4.38 0.20
N ARG A 450 1.77 -5.53 0.74
CA ARG A 450 0.40 -6.03 0.63
C ARG A 450 -0.31 -6.07 1.97
N GLY A 451 -1.64 -6.12 1.93
CA GLY A 451 -2.45 -6.36 3.12
C GLY A 451 -2.28 -7.79 3.65
N ASP A 452 -2.09 -7.90 4.96
CA ASP A 452 -2.27 -9.13 5.73
C ASP A 452 -3.58 -9.07 6.55
N VAL A 453 -4.04 -10.23 7.02
CA VAL A 453 -5.19 -10.33 7.94
C VAL A 453 -4.72 -10.70 9.34
N GLY A 454 -4.97 -9.82 10.30
CA GLY A 454 -4.70 -10.00 11.72
C GLY A 454 -5.93 -10.48 12.47
N VAL A 455 -5.76 -11.44 13.39
CA VAL A 455 -6.84 -11.98 14.22
C VAL A 455 -6.45 -12.03 15.68
N LEU A 456 -7.06 -11.17 16.50
CA LEU A 456 -7.00 -11.27 17.96
C LEU A 456 -8.01 -12.33 18.41
N TYR A 457 -7.51 -13.44 18.98
CA TYR A 457 -8.28 -14.63 19.29
C TYR A 457 -8.31 -14.93 20.79
N GLY A 458 -9.52 -15.14 21.32
CA GLY A 458 -9.73 -15.61 22.68
C GLY A 458 -9.48 -17.12 22.80
N ASN A 459 -8.38 -17.51 23.43
CA ASN A 459 -8.10 -18.92 23.75
C ASN A 459 -8.85 -19.41 25.01
N GLY A 460 -9.38 -18.49 25.83
CA GLY A 460 -10.22 -18.79 26.99
C GLY A 460 -9.42 -18.80 28.28
N GLN A 461 -9.96 -19.41 29.33
CA GLN A 461 -9.32 -19.39 30.65
C GLN A 461 -8.32 -20.55 30.82
N GLY A 462 -7.10 -20.25 31.26
CA GLY A 462 -6.11 -21.25 31.64
C GLY A 462 -6.45 -21.93 32.98
N ALA A 463 -5.78 -23.03 33.28
CA ALA A 463 -5.95 -23.76 34.56
C ALA A 463 -5.55 -22.92 35.80
N ASP A 464 -4.79 -21.84 35.60
CA ASP A 464 -4.43 -20.82 36.60
C ASP A 464 -5.50 -19.72 36.76
N GLY A 465 -6.62 -19.81 36.06
CA GLY A 465 -7.69 -18.80 36.09
C GLY A 465 -7.42 -17.55 35.26
N ALA A 466 -6.28 -17.47 34.55
CA ALA A 466 -5.95 -16.33 33.69
C ALA A 466 -6.60 -16.44 32.31
N ASN A 467 -7.14 -15.32 31.80
CA ASN A 467 -7.66 -15.24 30.44
C ASN A 467 -6.49 -15.23 29.43
N ARG A 468 -6.61 -16.09 28.41
CA ARG A 468 -5.62 -16.27 27.34
C ARG A 468 -6.13 -15.68 26.05
N THR A 469 -5.32 -14.79 25.49
CA THR A 469 -5.54 -14.14 24.20
C THR A 469 -4.31 -14.35 23.33
N ALA A 470 -4.47 -14.44 22.01
CA ALA A 470 -3.37 -14.54 21.06
C ALA A 470 -3.61 -13.66 19.83
N LEU A 471 -2.53 -13.18 19.21
CA LEU A 471 -2.56 -12.55 17.90
C LEU A 471 -2.05 -13.56 16.86
N TRP A 472 -2.87 -13.77 15.83
CA TRP A 472 -2.53 -14.57 14.66
C TRP A 472 -2.46 -13.66 13.43
N THR A 473 -1.60 -13.99 12.46
CA THR A 473 -1.69 -13.40 11.12
C THR A 473 -1.90 -14.48 10.07
N LEU A 474 -2.69 -14.15 9.05
CA LEU A 474 -2.69 -14.82 7.76
C LEU A 474 -1.99 -13.87 6.80
N THR A 475 -0.81 -14.26 6.35
CA THR A 475 0.02 -13.44 5.47
C THR A 475 -0.34 -13.67 4.01
N SER A 476 -0.51 -12.61 3.21
CA SER A 476 -0.81 -12.74 1.79
C SER A 476 0.41 -13.23 1.00
N ASN A 477 0.19 -13.77 -0.19
CA ASN A 477 1.22 -13.98 -1.21
C ASN A 477 0.81 -13.43 -2.58
N GLY A 478 -0.31 -12.71 -2.66
CA GLY A 478 -0.87 -12.17 -3.88
C GLY A 478 -1.86 -13.08 -4.62
N ALA A 479 -1.76 -14.40 -4.45
CA ALA A 479 -2.68 -15.38 -5.04
C ALA A 479 -3.61 -16.04 -4.01
N GLY A 480 -3.36 -15.76 -2.72
CA GLY A 480 -4.06 -16.33 -1.57
C GLY A 480 -3.26 -16.09 -0.31
N PHE A 481 -3.60 -16.81 0.76
CA PHE A 481 -3.05 -16.58 2.10
C PHE A 481 -2.30 -17.80 2.64
N GLY A 482 -1.24 -17.54 3.40
CA GLY A 482 -0.57 -18.55 4.21
C GLY A 482 -1.48 -19.10 5.31
N ALA A 483 -1.15 -20.28 5.83
CA ALA A 483 -1.82 -20.81 7.01
C ALA A 483 -1.59 -19.89 8.22
N PRO A 484 -2.58 -19.66 9.09
CA PRO A 484 -2.46 -18.74 10.22
C PRO A 484 -1.28 -19.06 11.13
N VAL A 485 -0.45 -18.05 11.40
CA VAL A 485 0.70 -18.16 12.29
C VAL A 485 0.40 -17.40 13.59
N ARG A 486 0.56 -18.05 14.74
CA ARG A 486 0.45 -17.37 16.05
C ARG A 486 1.71 -16.52 16.25
N ARG A 487 1.58 -15.20 16.15
CA ARG A 487 2.69 -14.26 16.30
C ARG A 487 2.91 -13.84 17.75
N TRP A 488 1.86 -13.84 18.57
CA TRP A 488 1.93 -13.54 20.00
C TRP A 488 0.85 -14.29 20.80
N ASP A 489 1.11 -14.60 22.08
CA ASP A 489 0.07 -14.98 23.04
C ASP A 489 0.36 -14.48 24.47
N SER A 490 -0.71 -14.37 25.27
CA SER A 490 -0.66 -13.77 26.62
C SER A 490 -0.19 -14.73 27.73
N THR A 491 0.38 -15.88 27.38
CA THR A 491 0.81 -16.88 28.37
C THR A 491 1.98 -16.36 29.21
N GLY A 492 1.87 -16.47 30.53
CA GLY A 492 2.94 -16.07 31.46
C GLY A 492 3.21 -14.56 31.56
N SER A 493 2.54 -13.72 30.78
CA SER A 493 2.78 -12.27 30.71
C SER A 493 1.61 -11.45 31.28
N ILE A 494 0.37 -11.75 30.88
CA ILE A 494 -0.82 -10.99 31.30
C ILE A 494 -2.12 -11.82 31.18
N SER A 495 -3.01 -11.69 32.17
CA SER A 495 -4.40 -12.17 32.04
C SER A 495 -5.16 -11.16 31.19
N TRP A 496 -5.30 -11.44 29.90
CA TRP A 496 -5.91 -10.53 28.93
C TRP A 496 -7.24 -11.09 28.45
N ASP A 497 -8.30 -10.32 28.64
CA ASP A 497 -9.64 -10.68 28.20
C ASP A 497 -9.93 -10.09 26.81
N TRP A 498 -9.87 -10.92 25.77
CA TRP A 498 -10.16 -10.48 24.40
C TRP A 498 -11.54 -9.82 24.26
N GLU A 499 -12.54 -10.15 25.10
CA GLU A 499 -13.89 -9.57 25.01
C GLU A 499 -13.85 -8.05 25.24
N ARG A 500 -12.99 -7.61 26.17
CA ARG A 500 -12.81 -6.22 26.63
C ARG A 500 -11.93 -5.36 25.71
N SER A 501 -11.70 -5.83 24.49
CA SER A 501 -10.78 -5.25 23.50
C SER A 501 -11.54 -4.69 22.29
N LYS A 502 -11.17 -3.51 21.79
CA LYS A 502 -11.51 -3.02 20.44
C LYS A 502 -10.21 -2.93 19.64
N VAL A 503 -10.18 -3.59 18.48
CA VAL A 503 -8.96 -3.78 17.68
C VAL A 503 -9.01 -2.82 16.49
N THR A 504 -7.85 -2.27 16.13
CA THR A 504 -7.61 -1.44 14.95
C THR A 504 -6.16 -1.66 14.50
N SER A 505 -5.74 -1.14 13.36
CA SER A 505 -4.37 -1.33 12.85
C SER A 505 -3.90 -0.18 11.95
N GLY A 506 -2.59 -0.15 11.72
CA GLY A 506 -1.89 0.82 10.87
C GLY A 506 -0.48 1.06 11.40
N ASP A 507 0.32 1.82 10.66
CA ASP A 507 1.71 2.10 11.01
C ASP A 507 1.80 3.13 12.15
N PHE A 508 1.75 2.66 13.41
CA PHE A 508 1.77 3.53 14.57
C PHE A 508 3.18 4.02 14.91
N ASP A 509 4.22 3.20 14.74
CA ASP A 509 5.58 3.63 15.07
C ASP A 509 6.27 4.42 13.93
N GLY A 510 5.71 4.35 12.73
CA GLY A 510 6.20 5.03 11.54
C GLY A 510 7.37 4.29 10.92
N ASP A 511 7.36 2.95 10.91
CA ASP A 511 8.38 2.09 10.28
C ASP A 511 8.00 1.57 8.89
N GLY A 512 6.77 1.88 8.44
CA GLY A 512 6.14 1.49 7.19
C GLY A 512 5.46 0.11 7.19
N ARG A 513 5.36 -0.55 8.34
CA ARG A 513 4.56 -1.77 8.52
C ARG A 513 3.32 -1.50 9.37
N GLY A 514 2.30 -2.33 9.18
CA GLY A 514 1.15 -2.35 10.06
C GLY A 514 1.53 -2.79 11.49
N ASP A 515 1.01 -2.07 12.46
CA ASP A 515 0.92 -2.46 13.86
C ASP A 515 -0.53 -2.85 14.22
N VAL A 516 -0.70 -3.51 15.36
CA VAL A 516 -2.03 -3.81 15.93
C VAL A 516 -2.29 -2.97 17.17
N GLY A 517 -3.31 -2.13 17.10
CA GLY A 517 -3.78 -1.27 18.18
C GLY A 517 -4.96 -1.91 18.92
N VAL A 518 -4.95 -1.84 20.24
CA VAL A 518 -6.03 -2.37 21.08
C VAL A 518 -6.46 -1.36 22.14
N LEU A 519 -7.67 -0.81 21.98
CA LEU A 519 -8.34 -0.07 23.04
C LEU A 519 -8.97 -1.06 24.01
N TYR A 520 -8.42 -1.13 25.23
CA TYR A 520 -8.75 -2.15 26.23
C TYR A 520 -9.46 -1.55 27.45
N GLY A 521 -10.60 -2.12 27.82
CA GLY A 521 -11.29 -1.80 29.06
C GLY A 521 -10.59 -2.43 30.27
N ASN A 522 -9.95 -1.63 31.11
CA ASN A 522 -9.36 -2.08 32.38
C ASN A 522 -10.43 -2.23 33.49
N GLY A 523 -11.59 -1.57 33.35
CA GLY A 523 -12.72 -1.66 34.29
C GLY A 523 -12.75 -0.49 35.26
N GLN A 524 -13.42 -0.62 36.40
CA GLN A 524 -13.52 0.48 37.36
C GLN A 524 -12.33 0.49 38.34
N GLY A 525 -11.75 1.68 38.53
CA GLY A 525 -10.80 1.94 39.60
C GLY A 525 -11.46 1.97 40.98
N ALA A 526 -10.65 1.99 42.03
CA ALA A 526 -11.14 2.11 43.41
C ALA A 526 -11.88 3.45 43.69
N ASP A 527 -11.69 4.46 42.82
CA ASP A 527 -12.41 5.73 42.81
C ASP A 527 -13.73 5.69 42.01
N GLY A 528 -14.15 4.51 41.52
CA GLY A 528 -15.36 4.32 40.72
C GLY A 528 -15.22 4.76 39.26
N ALA A 529 -14.10 5.36 38.86
CA ALA A 529 -13.87 5.82 37.50
C ALA A 529 -13.60 4.64 36.54
N ASN A 530 -14.27 4.63 35.40
CA ASN A 530 -13.98 3.71 34.30
C ASN A 530 -12.56 3.97 33.77
N ARG A 531 -11.80 2.89 33.60
CA ARG A 531 -10.41 2.90 33.12
C ARG A 531 -10.32 2.21 31.77
N THR A 532 -9.70 2.92 30.83
CA THR A 532 -9.40 2.44 29.48
C THR A 532 -7.92 2.67 29.19
N ALA A 533 -7.32 1.83 28.34
CA ALA A 533 -5.96 2.01 27.87
C ALA A 533 -5.85 1.70 26.38
N LEU A 534 -4.95 2.39 25.69
CA LEU A 534 -4.51 2.03 24.34
C LEU A 534 -3.19 1.28 24.44
N TRP A 535 -3.16 0.10 23.83
CA TRP A 535 -1.97 -0.74 23.71
C TRP A 535 -1.63 -0.93 22.23
N THR A 536 -0.34 -1.08 21.93
CA THR A 536 0.11 -1.53 20.60
C THR A 536 0.89 -2.83 20.71
N LEU A 537 0.71 -3.70 19.72
CA LEU A 537 1.65 -4.76 19.40
C LEU A 537 2.34 -4.29 18.12
N THR A 538 3.64 -3.99 18.23
CA THR A 538 4.42 -3.47 17.11
C THR A 538 5.02 -4.61 16.28
N SER A 539 4.91 -4.54 14.95
CA SER A 539 5.48 -5.55 14.05
C SER A 539 6.99 -5.41 13.91
N ASN A 540 7.65 -6.47 13.45
CA ASN A 540 9.04 -6.44 12.98
C ASN A 540 9.21 -7.17 11.64
N GLY A 541 8.11 -7.43 10.94
CA GLY A 541 8.05 -8.23 9.71
C GLY A 541 7.94 -9.74 9.94
N ALA A 542 8.66 -10.28 10.92
CA ALA A 542 8.63 -11.72 11.24
C ALA A 542 7.58 -12.08 12.31
N GLY A 543 7.16 -11.12 13.12
CA GLY A 543 6.17 -11.26 14.18
C GLY A 543 6.00 -9.97 14.96
N PHE A 544 5.41 -10.07 16.15
CA PHE A 544 5.02 -8.90 16.94
C PHE A 544 5.76 -8.84 18.28
N GLY A 545 6.07 -7.63 18.72
CA GLY A 545 6.48 -7.34 20.10
C GLY A 545 5.36 -7.64 21.10
N ALA A 546 5.74 -7.78 22.38
CA ALA A 546 4.75 -7.89 23.45
C ALA A 546 3.93 -6.57 23.56
N PRO A 547 2.62 -6.64 23.93
CA PRO A 547 1.77 -5.45 24.05
C PRO A 547 2.38 -4.37 24.94
N VAL A 548 2.59 -3.18 24.40
CA VAL A 548 3.06 -2.00 25.13
C VAL A 548 1.87 -1.08 25.41
N ARG A 549 1.64 -0.71 26.67
CA ARG A 549 0.63 0.29 27.02
C ARG A 549 1.15 1.67 26.63
N ARG A 550 0.59 2.27 25.59
CA ARG A 550 1.01 3.58 25.08
C ARG A 550 0.24 4.74 25.72
N TRP A 551 -1.01 4.49 26.13
CA TRP A 551 -1.83 5.46 26.86
C TRP A 551 -2.75 4.75 27.87
N ASP A 552 -3.09 5.41 28.97
CA ASP A 552 -4.20 5.03 29.84
C ASP A 552 -4.93 6.23 30.44
N SER A 553 -6.20 6.04 30.81
CA SER A 553 -7.08 7.08 31.32
C SER A 553 -6.92 7.39 32.81
N THR A 554 -5.79 7.03 33.44
CA THR A 554 -5.59 7.35 34.87
C THR A 554 -5.35 8.85 35.08
N GLY A 555 -5.77 9.36 36.25
CA GLY A 555 -5.52 10.74 36.68
C GLY A 555 -6.17 11.88 35.89
N SER A 556 -6.85 11.61 34.77
CA SER A 556 -7.28 12.65 33.81
C SER A 556 -8.75 12.59 33.41
N ILE A 557 -9.31 11.39 33.17
CA ILE A 557 -10.70 11.22 32.73
C ILE A 557 -11.25 9.82 33.08
N SER A 558 -12.52 9.73 33.47
CA SER A 558 -13.24 8.45 33.54
C SER A 558 -13.66 8.04 32.13
N TRP A 559 -12.81 7.30 31.42
CA TRP A 559 -13.06 6.88 30.04
C TRP A 559 -13.68 5.48 30.02
N ASP A 560 -14.87 5.37 29.44
CA ASP A 560 -15.56 4.10 29.24
C ASP A 560 -15.30 3.53 27.84
N TRP A 561 -14.54 2.44 27.76
CA TRP A 561 -14.27 1.76 26.50
C TRP A 561 -15.56 1.29 25.80
N GLU A 562 -16.64 0.97 26.52
CA GLU A 562 -17.89 0.49 25.92
C GLU A 562 -18.53 1.56 25.02
N ARG A 563 -18.44 2.81 25.47
CA ARG A 563 -18.94 4.05 24.84
C ARG A 563 -18.08 4.56 23.67
N SER A 564 -17.06 3.80 23.28
CA SER A 564 -16.09 4.14 22.24
C SER A 564 -16.32 3.32 20.95
N LYS A 565 -16.32 3.95 19.78
CA LYS A 565 -16.08 3.27 18.48
C LYS A 565 -14.71 3.69 17.99
N VAL A 566 -13.91 2.73 17.54
CA VAL A 566 -12.49 2.93 17.22
C VAL A 566 -12.30 2.81 15.71
N THR A 567 -11.46 3.69 15.17
CA THR A 567 -10.90 3.62 13.81
C THR A 567 -9.45 4.09 13.86
N SER A 568 -8.73 4.03 12.74
CA SER A 568 -7.36 4.51 12.62
C SER A 568 -7.06 5.00 11.20
N GLY A 569 -6.16 5.97 11.09
CA GLY A 569 -5.74 6.62 9.83
C GLY A 569 -4.74 7.73 10.12
N ASP A 570 -3.97 8.18 9.13
CA ASP A 570 -3.05 9.32 9.30
C ASP A 570 -3.85 10.64 9.33
N PHE A 571 -4.32 11.03 10.51
CA PHE A 571 -5.19 12.20 10.65
C PHE A 571 -4.43 13.53 10.61
N ASP A 572 -3.13 13.57 10.90
CA ASP A 572 -2.36 14.82 10.89
C ASP A 572 -1.53 15.06 9.61
N GLY A 573 -1.23 13.99 8.86
CA GLY A 573 -0.45 13.97 7.62
C GLY A 573 1.05 13.80 7.86
N ASP A 574 1.47 13.28 9.01
CA ASP A 574 2.88 13.09 9.35
C ASP A 574 3.49 11.79 8.79
N GLY A 575 2.66 10.91 8.23
CA GLY A 575 3.02 9.60 7.69
C GLY A 575 2.77 8.44 8.66
N ARG A 576 2.36 8.70 9.91
CA ARG A 576 1.99 7.68 10.89
C ARG A 576 0.48 7.57 11.01
N THR A 577 0.03 6.39 11.42
CA THR A 577 -1.36 6.16 11.75
C THR A 577 -1.68 6.73 13.15
N ASP A 578 -2.79 7.44 13.25
CA ASP A 578 -3.41 7.87 14.51
C ASP A 578 -4.56 6.93 14.93
N VAL A 579 -4.99 7.00 16.19
CA VAL A 579 -6.19 6.29 16.66
C VAL A 579 -7.35 7.26 16.86
N GLY A 580 -8.42 7.04 16.12
CA GLY A 580 -9.67 7.81 16.17
C GLY A 580 -10.69 7.13 17.08
N VAL A 581 -11.35 7.90 17.94
CA VAL A 581 -12.41 7.40 18.82
C VAL A 581 -13.66 8.26 18.74
N LEU A 582 -14.73 7.71 18.16
CA LEU A 582 -16.07 8.29 18.25
C LEU A 582 -16.71 7.87 19.57
N TYR A 583 -16.86 8.84 20.48
CA TYR A 583 -17.24 8.63 21.86
C TYR A 583 -18.66 9.14 22.15
N ASP A 584 -19.48 8.31 22.79
CA ASP A 584 -20.76 8.72 23.37
C ASP A 584 -20.51 9.57 24.63
N ASN A 585 -20.80 10.87 24.57
CA ASN A 585 -20.81 11.74 25.75
C ASN A 585 -22.13 11.63 26.53
N GLY A 586 -23.17 11.02 25.96
CA GLY A 586 -24.46 10.79 26.60
C GLY A 586 -25.46 11.89 26.31
N GLN A 587 -26.47 12.02 27.16
CA GLN A 587 -27.53 13.02 27.00
C GLN A 587 -27.21 14.27 27.84
N GLY A 588 -27.23 15.44 27.21
CA GLY A 588 -27.10 16.73 27.88
C GLY A 588 -28.34 17.08 28.71
N THR A 589 -28.22 18.10 29.56
CA THR A 589 -29.35 18.64 30.36
C THR A 589 -30.46 19.26 29.51
N ASP A 590 -30.16 19.57 28.25
CA ASP A 590 -31.08 19.99 27.20
C ASP A 590 -31.82 18.82 26.52
N GLY A 591 -31.53 17.58 26.91
CA GLY A 591 -32.08 16.37 26.30
C GLY A 591 -31.41 15.96 24.98
N ALA A 592 -30.39 16.68 24.50
CA ALA A 592 -29.68 16.33 23.27
C ALA A 592 -28.64 15.23 23.51
N HIS A 593 -28.60 14.23 22.63
CA HIS A 593 -27.50 13.26 22.61
C HIS A 593 -26.24 13.92 22.07
N ARG A 594 -25.13 13.75 22.78
CA ARG A 594 -23.83 14.34 22.49
C ARG A 594 -22.85 13.23 22.13
N THR A 595 -22.20 13.40 20.99
CA THR A 595 -21.18 12.49 20.48
C THR A 595 -19.98 13.34 20.07
N ALA A 596 -18.76 12.86 20.31
CA ALA A 596 -17.53 13.58 19.95
C ALA A 596 -16.52 12.65 19.28
N LEU A 597 -15.72 13.19 18.37
CA LEU A 597 -14.58 12.50 17.77
C LEU A 597 -13.30 12.98 18.46
N TRP A 598 -12.54 12.03 18.98
CA TRP A 598 -11.25 12.24 19.63
C TRP A 598 -10.16 11.58 18.80
N THR A 599 -8.96 12.17 18.78
CA THR A 599 -7.76 11.48 18.28
C THR A 599 -6.75 11.29 19.40
N LEU A 600 -6.10 10.14 19.39
CA LEU A 600 -4.83 9.92 20.05
C LEU A 600 -3.79 9.97 18.93
N THR A 601 -3.01 11.04 18.90
CA THR A 601 -2.02 11.26 17.83
C THR A 601 -0.72 10.53 18.14
N SER A 602 -0.17 9.79 17.18
CA SER A 602 1.09 9.07 17.35
C SER A 602 2.29 10.03 17.33
N ASN A 603 3.42 9.58 17.86
CA ASN A 603 4.73 10.22 17.70
C ASN A 603 5.84 9.19 17.41
N GLY A 604 5.44 7.99 16.97
CA GLY A 604 6.32 6.85 16.75
C GLY A 604 6.66 6.07 18.04
N ALA A 605 7.04 6.78 19.11
CA ALA A 605 7.37 6.15 20.39
C ALA A 605 6.14 5.85 21.26
N GLY A 606 5.01 6.48 20.98
CA GLY A 606 3.74 6.31 21.69
C GLY A 606 2.70 7.32 21.24
N PHE A 607 1.70 7.57 22.07
CA PHE A 607 0.55 8.41 21.73
C PHE A 607 0.43 9.61 22.66
N GLY A 608 -0.03 10.73 22.09
CA GLY A 608 -0.53 11.87 22.85
C GLY A 608 -1.79 11.51 23.65
N ALA A 609 -2.11 12.34 24.65
CA ALA A 609 -3.38 12.23 25.35
C ALA A 609 -4.56 12.51 24.37
N PRO A 610 -5.73 11.88 24.54
CA PRO A 610 -6.88 12.10 23.66
C PRO A 610 -7.26 13.58 23.52
N VAL A 611 -7.25 14.08 22.29
CA VAL A 611 -7.69 15.43 21.94
C VAL A 611 -9.05 15.35 21.26
N ARG A 612 -10.05 16.05 21.81
CA ARG A 612 -11.37 16.17 21.15
C ARG A 612 -11.23 17.07 19.93
N ARG A 613 -11.32 16.48 18.73
CA ARG A 613 -11.21 17.19 17.46
C ARG A 613 -12.56 17.67 16.92
N TRP A 614 -13.67 17.02 17.30
CA TRP A 614 -15.02 17.44 16.95
C TRP A 614 -16.04 17.09 18.06
N ASP A 615 -17.13 17.86 18.17
CA ASP A 615 -18.23 17.66 19.12
C ASP A 615 -19.59 18.02 18.49
N SER A 616 -20.57 17.13 18.60
CA SER A 616 -21.92 17.36 18.05
C SER A 616 -22.64 18.54 18.71
N ALA A 617 -22.16 19.06 19.85
CA ALA A 617 -22.62 20.33 20.44
C ALA A 617 -22.77 21.46 19.41
N ALA A 618 -21.87 21.54 18.43
CA ALA A 618 -21.86 22.59 17.40
C ALA A 618 -22.78 22.30 16.19
N SER A 619 -23.15 21.04 15.93
CA SER A 619 -23.84 20.61 14.70
C SER A 619 -25.23 19.98 14.92
N GLY A 620 -25.62 19.72 16.17
CA GLY A 620 -26.92 19.17 16.54
C GLY A 620 -26.85 17.92 17.43
N SER A 621 -28.01 17.41 17.83
CA SER A 621 -28.06 16.14 18.57
C SER A 621 -27.63 14.99 17.66
N TRP A 622 -26.63 14.21 18.07
CA TRP A 622 -26.17 13.04 17.33
C TRP A 622 -26.11 11.83 18.26
N THR A 623 -26.89 10.80 17.94
CA THR A 623 -27.05 9.62 18.79
C THR A 623 -26.02 8.57 18.39
N TRP A 624 -24.97 8.41 19.18
CA TRP A 624 -23.85 7.49 18.92
C TRP A 624 -24.26 6.05 18.57
N SER A 625 -25.33 5.51 19.15
CA SER A 625 -25.82 4.15 18.86
C SER A 625 -26.44 3.98 17.47
N ARG A 626 -26.70 5.08 16.75
CA ARG A 626 -27.18 5.13 15.36
C ARG A 626 -26.07 5.38 14.35
N SER A 627 -24.86 5.67 14.79
CA SER A 627 -23.65 5.81 13.95
C SER A 627 -22.93 4.47 13.83
N GLU A 628 -22.21 4.19 12.76
CA GLU A 628 -21.06 3.25 12.72
C GLU A 628 -19.92 3.94 12.00
N LEU A 629 -18.69 3.71 12.48
CA LEU A 629 -17.50 4.14 11.77
C LEU A 629 -17.25 3.23 10.58
N THR A 630 -16.70 3.81 9.51
CA THR A 630 -16.27 3.11 8.30
C THR A 630 -14.82 3.43 8.00
#